data_AF-A0AAE1FQP4-F1
#
_entry.id   AF-A0AAE1FQP4-F1
#
_cell.length_a   1.000
_cell.length_b   1.000
_cell.length_c   1.000
_cell.angle_alpha   90.00
_cell.angle_beta   90.00
_cell.angle_gamma   90.00
#
_symmetry.space_group_name_H-M   'P 1'
#
loop_
_entity.id
_entity.type
_entity.pdbx_description
1 polymer ?
#
loop_
_entity_poly.entity_id
_entity_poly.type
_entity_poly.pdbx_seq_one_letter_code
_entity_poly.pdbx_strand_id
1 'polypeptide(L)'
;MLGDYIPASPPAYSALYSNSFEGQGHHGGSAILVHRDIPCTSLELDTPLQAVAVKVFMDRPYTICSLYLPPSVTVERGDLNRLVRGPSFSLYFIGWKLEKAKWQFFRELTSSVSSVADFGSSDEAVTYFADMLHTAALNSIPRTSGYFPKRPVPWWSPVCTTAVREKRAAFSCLRHNRGDPTLLEDFRRARARARRVLKEA
;
A
#
# COMPACT_ATOMS: atom_id res chain seq x y z
N MET A 1 4.02 -11.88 -36.50
CA MET A 1 4.19 -12.60 -35.22
C MET A 1 5.24 -11.85 -34.42
N LEU A 2 4.84 -10.81 -33.68
CA LEU A 2 5.73 -10.12 -32.74
C LEU A 2 5.30 -10.60 -31.36
N GLY A 3 6.15 -11.43 -30.76
CA GLY A 3 5.92 -12.05 -29.46
C GLY A 3 5.77 -11.02 -28.34
N ASP A 4 5.18 -11.50 -27.25
CA ASP A 4 4.88 -10.82 -26.00
C ASP A 4 6.05 -9.93 -25.55
N TYR A 5 5.99 -8.65 -25.94
CA TYR A 5 6.99 -7.67 -25.56
C TYR A 5 6.74 -7.30 -24.10
N ILE A 6 7.30 -8.06 -23.16
CA ILE A 6 7.28 -7.71 -21.74
C ILE A 6 8.24 -6.53 -21.58
N PRO A 7 7.76 -5.30 -21.34
CA PRO A 7 8.65 -4.16 -21.17
C PRO A 7 9.56 -4.44 -19.96
N ALA A 8 10.88 -4.37 -20.17
CA ALA A 8 11.84 -4.58 -19.11
C ALA A 8 11.65 -3.52 -18.02
N SER A 9 11.44 -3.97 -16.77
CA SER A 9 11.33 -3.07 -15.64
C SER A 9 12.64 -2.28 -15.46
N PRO A 10 12.58 -0.97 -15.17
CA PRO A 10 13.75 -0.19 -14.79
C PRO A 10 14.58 -0.87 -13.69
N PRO A 11 15.91 -0.68 -13.66
CA PRO A 11 16.77 -1.26 -12.63
C PRO A 11 16.24 -0.89 -11.23
N ALA A 12 16.21 -1.86 -10.33
CA ALA A 12 15.67 -1.76 -8.96
C ALA A 12 14.13 -1.70 -8.82
N TYR A 13 13.36 -1.85 -9.90
CA TYR A 13 11.90 -1.94 -9.84
C TYR A 13 11.41 -3.35 -10.22
N SER A 14 10.25 -3.69 -9.68
CA SER A 14 9.38 -4.79 -10.10
C SER A 14 8.16 -4.17 -10.74
N ALA A 15 7.75 -4.68 -11.91
CA ALA A 15 6.65 -4.10 -12.66
C ALA A 15 5.52 -5.12 -12.84
N LEU A 16 4.29 -4.66 -12.61
CA LEU A 16 3.04 -5.42 -12.78
C LEU A 16 2.24 -4.77 -13.89
N TYR A 17 1.72 -5.56 -14.82
CA TYR A 17 1.07 -5.09 -16.04
C TYR A 17 -0.29 -5.76 -16.23
N SER A 18 -1.23 -4.99 -16.76
CA SER A 18 -2.48 -5.49 -17.33
C SER A 18 -2.52 -5.00 -18.77
N ASN A 19 -2.40 -5.95 -19.69
CA ASN A 19 -2.33 -5.69 -21.12
C ASN A 19 -3.72 -5.41 -21.69
N SER A 20 -3.75 -4.84 -22.89
CA SER A 20 -4.96 -4.48 -23.62
C SER A 20 -5.83 -5.71 -23.94
N PHE A 21 -7.12 -5.46 -24.19
CA PHE A 21 -8.07 -6.46 -24.70
C PHE A 21 -7.56 -7.14 -25.97
N GLU A 22 -7.77 -8.45 -26.10
CA GLU A 22 -7.48 -9.18 -27.33
C GLU A 22 -8.18 -8.51 -28.53
N GLY A 23 -7.39 -8.06 -29.51
CA GLY A 23 -7.88 -7.47 -30.76
C GLY A 23 -7.75 -5.96 -30.89
N GLN A 24 -7.37 -5.22 -29.84
CA GLN A 24 -6.91 -3.84 -29.98
C GLN A 24 -5.38 -3.83 -30.00
N GLY A 25 -4.76 -3.32 -31.08
CA GLY A 25 -3.30 -3.17 -31.15
C GLY A 25 -2.73 -2.32 -30.00
N HIS A 26 -1.40 -2.12 -29.96
CA HIS A 26 -0.54 -1.49 -28.92
C HIS A 26 -0.96 -0.15 -28.23
N HIS A 27 -2.24 0.13 -28.03
CA HIS A 27 -2.78 1.41 -27.55
C HIS A 27 -3.51 1.14 -26.23
N GLY A 28 -2.77 1.12 -25.13
CA GLY A 28 -3.33 1.03 -23.79
C GLY A 28 -2.58 0.07 -22.89
N GLY A 29 -3.17 -0.18 -21.73
CA GLY A 29 -2.63 -0.97 -20.64
C GLY A 29 -2.44 -0.13 -19.38
N SER A 30 -2.49 -0.81 -18.25
CA SER A 30 -2.18 -0.23 -16.95
C SER A 30 -0.94 -0.92 -16.40
N ALA A 31 -0.08 -0.16 -15.73
CA ALA A 31 1.12 -0.68 -15.12
C ALA A 31 1.35 -0.05 -13.75
N ILE A 32 1.86 -0.85 -12.81
CA ILE A 32 2.39 -0.36 -11.54
C ILE A 32 3.82 -0.82 -11.38
N LEU A 33 4.72 0.14 -11.12
CA LEU A 33 6.11 -0.11 -10.82
C LEU A 33 6.36 0.11 -9.33
N VAL A 34 6.88 -0.93 -8.68
CA VAL A 34 7.22 -0.91 -7.25
C VAL A 34 8.72 -1.07 -7.10
N HIS A 35 9.37 -0.21 -6.32
CA HIS A 35 10.78 -0.36 -6.01
C HIS A 35 10.99 -1.67 -5.22
N ARG A 36 12.05 -2.44 -5.52
CA ARG A 36 12.29 -3.77 -4.93
C ARG A 36 12.47 -3.74 -3.41
N ASP A 37 12.88 -2.59 -2.87
CA ASP A 37 13.01 -2.39 -1.42
C ASP A 37 11.64 -2.22 -0.71
N ILE A 38 10.55 -2.05 -1.47
CA ILE A 38 9.19 -1.96 -0.93
C ILE A 38 8.53 -3.33 -1.06
N PRO A 39 8.25 -4.03 0.06
CA PRO A 39 7.53 -5.30 0.00
C PRO A 39 6.15 -5.08 -0.62
N CYS A 40 5.79 -5.92 -1.59
CA CYS A 40 4.50 -5.84 -2.27
C CYS A 40 3.98 -7.20 -2.70
N THR A 41 2.67 -7.27 -2.96
CA THR A 41 1.98 -8.45 -3.48
C THR A 41 0.98 -7.99 -4.53
N SER A 42 0.99 -8.64 -5.70
CA SER A 42 -0.01 -8.38 -6.74
C SER A 42 -1.39 -8.87 -6.27
N LEU A 43 -2.44 -8.15 -6.65
CA LEU A 43 -3.82 -8.54 -6.37
C LEU A 43 -4.48 -8.91 -7.69
N GLU A 44 -4.98 -10.13 -7.77
CA GLU A 44 -5.77 -10.61 -8.91
C GLU A 44 -7.12 -9.87 -8.93
N LEU A 45 -7.42 -9.24 -10.06
CA LEU A 45 -8.67 -8.50 -10.28
C LEU A 45 -9.56 -9.27 -11.27
N ASP A 46 -10.76 -9.64 -10.84
CA ASP A 46 -11.80 -10.16 -11.73
C ASP A 46 -12.56 -8.98 -12.37
N THR A 47 -11.95 -8.39 -13.39
CA THR A 47 -12.51 -7.23 -14.08
C THR A 47 -12.22 -7.32 -15.57
N PRO A 48 -13.18 -6.94 -16.43
CA PRO A 48 -12.89 -6.77 -17.84
C PRO A 48 -12.04 -5.51 -18.08
N LEU A 49 -11.93 -4.57 -17.14
CA LEU A 49 -11.23 -3.30 -17.37
C LEU A 49 -9.70 -3.45 -17.34
N GLN A 50 -9.00 -2.56 -18.05
CA GLN A 50 -7.53 -2.49 -18.01
C GLN A 50 -7.06 -1.94 -16.67
N ALA A 51 -6.92 -2.83 -15.69
CA ALA A 51 -6.58 -2.48 -14.32
C ALA A 51 -5.48 -3.39 -13.75
N VAL A 52 -4.60 -2.80 -12.95
CA VAL A 52 -3.61 -3.51 -12.12
C VAL A 52 -3.80 -3.08 -10.69
N ALA A 53 -3.86 -4.03 -9.77
CA ALA A 53 -3.81 -3.74 -8.35
C ALA A 53 -2.59 -4.36 -7.69
N VAL A 54 -1.99 -3.60 -6.78
CA VAL A 54 -0.90 -4.06 -5.93
C VAL A 54 -1.17 -3.66 -4.50
N LYS A 55 -0.83 -4.56 -3.59
CA LYS A 55 -0.74 -4.26 -2.18
C LYS A 55 0.70 -3.97 -1.83
N VAL A 56 1.00 -2.76 -1.38
CA VAL A 56 2.34 -2.34 -0.94
C VAL A 56 2.38 -2.19 0.58
N PHE A 57 3.50 -2.58 1.17
CA PHE A 57 3.72 -2.50 2.61
C PHE A 57 4.77 -1.43 2.90
N MET A 58 4.31 -0.31 3.42
CA MET A 58 5.15 0.77 3.96
C MET A 58 4.80 0.91 5.45
N ASP A 59 4.22 2.05 5.86
CA ASP A 59 3.72 2.32 7.23
C ASP A 59 2.40 1.63 7.58
N ARG A 60 1.73 1.04 6.60
CA ARG A 60 0.49 0.27 6.70
C ARG A 60 0.27 -0.38 5.33
N PRO A 61 -0.52 -1.46 5.24
CA PRO A 61 -0.88 -1.99 3.93
C PRO A 61 -1.66 -0.93 3.13
N TYR A 62 -1.11 -0.52 1.99
CA TYR A 62 -1.82 0.27 1.00
C TYR A 62 -2.18 -0.62 -0.17
N THR A 63 -3.41 -0.49 -0.67
CA THR A 63 -3.81 -1.10 -1.92
C THR A 63 -3.92 -0.01 -2.96
N ILE A 64 -3.16 -0.14 -4.03
CA ILE A 64 -3.13 0.81 -5.14
C ILE A 64 -3.71 0.06 -6.34
N CYS A 65 -4.79 0.60 -6.91
CA CYS A 65 -5.33 0.15 -8.18
C CYS A 65 -5.07 1.25 -9.22
N SER A 66 -4.43 0.88 -10.32
CA SER A 66 -4.23 1.75 -11.48
C SER A 66 -5.16 1.29 -12.58
N LEU A 67 -6.01 2.18 -13.07
CA LEU A 67 -7.03 1.92 -14.08
C LEU A 67 -6.78 2.77 -15.31
N TYR A 68 -6.75 2.16 -16.49
CA TYR A 68 -6.77 2.86 -17.77
C TYR A 68 -8.13 2.71 -18.43
N LEU A 69 -8.77 3.84 -18.75
CA LEU A 69 -10.06 3.90 -19.43
C LEU A 69 -9.87 4.54 -20.82
N PRO A 70 -9.76 3.74 -21.90
CA PRO A 70 -9.73 4.26 -23.25
C PRO A 70 -11.02 5.05 -23.57
N PRO A 71 -10.96 6.09 -24.42
CA PRO A 71 -12.12 6.92 -24.75
C PRO A 71 -13.30 6.16 -25.38
N SER A 72 -13.04 4.99 -25.95
CA SER A 72 -14.01 4.12 -26.63
C SER A 72 -14.66 3.08 -25.71
N VAL A 73 -14.20 2.95 -24.47
CA VAL A 73 -14.72 1.95 -23.53
C VAL A 73 -15.93 2.51 -22.79
N THR A 74 -17.07 1.83 -22.92
CA THR A 74 -18.26 2.07 -22.10
C THR A 74 -18.04 1.43 -20.73
N VAL A 75 -18.07 2.25 -19.68
CA VAL A 75 -17.84 1.80 -18.30
C VAL A 75 -19.17 1.74 -17.56
N GLU A 76 -19.53 0.57 -17.03
CA GLU A 76 -20.71 0.43 -16.20
C GLU A 76 -20.37 0.49 -14.70
N ARG A 77 -21.35 0.86 -13.87
CA ARG A 77 -21.19 0.85 -12.40
C ARG A 77 -20.79 -0.52 -11.87
N GLY A 78 -21.26 -1.60 -12.52
CA GLY A 78 -20.93 -2.97 -12.16
C GLY A 78 -19.44 -3.27 -12.26
N ASP A 79 -18.77 -2.78 -13.31
CA ASP A 79 -17.35 -3.01 -13.55
C ASP A 79 -16.47 -2.32 -12.50
N LEU A 80 -16.84 -1.08 -12.15
CA LEU A 80 -16.16 -0.33 -11.09
C LEU A 80 -16.40 -0.95 -9.71
N ASN A 81 -17.59 -1.49 -9.45
CA ASN A 81 -17.87 -2.18 -8.20
C ASN A 81 -17.03 -3.45 -8.03
N ARG A 82 -16.71 -4.17 -9.11
CA ARG A 82 -15.81 -5.35 -9.05
C ARG A 82 -14.39 -4.96 -8.66
N LEU A 83 -13.89 -3.81 -9.13
CA LEU A 83 -12.59 -3.27 -8.73
C LEU A 83 -12.53 -2.93 -7.23
N VAL A 84 -13.62 -2.39 -6.69
CA VAL A 84 -13.72 -2.00 -5.27
C VAL A 84 -14.02 -3.19 -4.36
N ARG A 85 -14.58 -4.28 -4.90
CA ARG A 85 -14.95 -5.51 -4.15
C ARG A 85 -13.96 -6.68 -4.32
N GLY A 86 -12.93 -6.55 -5.17
CA GLY A 86 -11.91 -7.57 -5.41
C GLY A 86 -11.28 -8.13 -4.12
N PRO A 87 -10.69 -9.35 -4.20
CA PRO A 87 -10.61 -10.32 -3.10
C PRO A 87 -10.29 -9.63 -1.79
N SER A 88 -11.27 -9.69 -0.88
CA SER A 88 -11.29 -9.14 0.46
C SER A 88 -9.92 -8.62 0.85
N PHE A 89 -9.76 -7.29 0.78
CA PHE A 89 -8.63 -6.51 1.28
C PHE A 89 -8.14 -7.08 2.61
N SER A 90 -7.36 -8.15 2.54
CA SER A 90 -7.03 -8.93 3.72
C SER A 90 -5.92 -8.13 4.35
N LEU A 91 -6.30 -7.31 5.33
CA LEU A 91 -5.43 -6.59 6.24
C LEU A 91 -4.57 -7.58 7.04
N TYR A 92 -3.65 -8.28 6.37
CA TYR A 92 -2.38 -8.65 6.99
C TYR A 92 -1.75 -7.29 7.37
N PHE A 93 -1.76 -6.81 8.62
CA PHE A 93 -1.56 -7.54 9.87
C PHE A 93 -2.37 -6.95 11.06
N ILE A 94 -3.68 -7.20 11.11
CA ILE A 94 -4.40 -7.27 12.41
C ILE A 94 -5.09 -8.62 12.50
N GLY A 95 -4.31 -9.68 12.31
CA GLY A 95 -4.75 -11.06 12.50
C GLY A 95 -4.84 -11.43 13.98
N TRP A 96 -5.78 -12.32 14.30
CA TRP A 96 -5.84 -13.01 15.58
C TRP A 96 -4.64 -13.94 15.74
N LYS A 97 -3.92 -13.87 16.85
CA LYS A 97 -2.81 -14.78 17.17
C LYS A 97 -3.37 -16.02 17.87
N LEU A 98 -3.92 -16.94 17.07
CA LEU A 98 -4.56 -18.17 17.57
C LEU A 98 -3.60 -19.03 18.42
N GLU A 99 -2.31 -19.04 18.10
CA GLU A 99 -1.27 -19.73 18.87
C GLU A 99 -1.09 -19.18 20.28
N LYS A 100 -1.44 -17.91 20.51
CA LYS A 100 -1.37 -17.24 21.82
C LYS A 100 -2.75 -17.07 22.47
N ALA A 101 -3.78 -17.69 21.90
CA ALA A 101 -5.13 -17.60 22.42
C ALA A 101 -5.27 -18.32 23.76
N LYS A 102 -5.97 -17.70 24.71
CA LYS A 102 -6.37 -18.32 25.97
C LYS A 102 -7.67 -19.11 25.76
N TRP A 103 -7.57 -20.28 25.15
CA TRP A 103 -8.74 -21.11 24.78
C TRP A 103 -9.63 -21.54 25.95
N GLN A 104 -9.06 -21.74 27.14
CA GLN A 104 -9.84 -22.04 28.35
C GLN A 104 -10.77 -20.87 28.71
N PHE A 105 -10.25 -19.65 28.70
CA PHE A 105 -11.03 -18.44 28.96
C PHE A 105 -12.08 -18.19 27.87
N PHE A 106 -11.75 -18.45 26.59
CA PHE A 106 -12.73 -18.41 25.50
C PHE A 106 -13.88 -19.39 25.75
N ARG A 107 -13.56 -20.63 26.13
CA ARG A 107 -14.55 -21.67 26.40
C ARG A 107 -15.48 -21.27 27.54
N GLU A 108 -14.93 -20.75 28.64
CA GLU A 108 -15.73 -20.25 29.78
C GLU A 108 -16.71 -19.16 29.35
N LEU A 109 -16.26 -18.17 28.58
CA LEU A 109 -17.10 -17.08 28.06
C LEU A 109 -18.20 -17.57 27.11
N THR A 110 -17.96 -18.64 26.36
CA THR A 110 -18.95 -19.23 25.45
C THR A 110 -19.85 -20.28 26.11
N SER A 111 -19.52 -20.74 27.32
CA SER A 111 -20.28 -21.79 28.02
C SER A 111 -21.53 -21.26 28.71
N SER A 112 -21.62 -19.95 28.96
CA SER A 112 -22.79 -19.30 29.57
C SER A 112 -23.92 -19.02 28.59
N VAL A 113 -24.03 -19.81 27.52
CA VAL A 113 -24.91 -19.49 26.39
C VAL A 113 -26.37 -19.79 26.71
N SER A 114 -27.26 -18.86 26.35
CA SER A 114 -28.71 -19.09 26.37
C SER A 114 -29.11 -20.16 25.34
N SER A 115 -30.18 -20.90 25.64
CA SER A 115 -30.69 -21.91 24.72
C SER A 115 -31.26 -21.23 23.47
N VAL A 116 -31.17 -21.89 22.32
CA VAL A 116 -31.76 -21.40 21.06
C VAL A 116 -33.28 -21.21 21.18
N ALA A 117 -33.92 -21.91 22.14
CA ALA A 117 -35.35 -21.80 22.41
C ALA A 117 -35.77 -20.49 23.12
N ASP A 118 -34.81 -19.69 23.59
CA ASP A 118 -35.08 -18.47 24.37
C ASP A 118 -35.27 -17.22 23.49
N PHE A 119 -35.14 -17.34 22.17
CA PHE A 119 -35.16 -16.22 21.22
C PHE A 119 -36.47 -16.15 20.42
N GLY A 120 -36.93 -14.93 20.13
CA GLY A 120 -38.18 -14.67 19.40
C GLY A 120 -38.05 -14.85 17.88
N SER A 121 -36.83 -14.82 17.34
CA SER A 121 -36.53 -14.96 15.93
C SER A 121 -35.15 -15.59 15.69
N SER A 122 -34.98 -16.27 14.56
CA SER A 122 -33.68 -16.77 14.12
C SER A 122 -32.64 -15.66 13.94
N ASP A 123 -33.07 -14.49 13.46
CA ASP A 123 -32.16 -13.36 13.23
C ASP A 123 -31.64 -12.77 14.54
N GLU A 124 -32.48 -12.73 15.57
CA GLU A 124 -32.10 -12.30 16.92
C GLU A 124 -31.10 -13.27 17.55
N ALA A 125 -31.36 -14.58 17.42
CA ALA A 125 -30.45 -15.62 17.89
C ALA A 125 -29.08 -15.52 17.20
N VAL A 126 -29.05 -15.42 15.87
CA VAL A 126 -27.80 -15.31 15.09
C VAL A 126 -26.99 -14.08 15.51
N THR A 127 -27.66 -12.94 15.69
CA THR A 127 -27.00 -11.70 16.12
C THR A 127 -26.41 -11.83 17.51
N TYR A 128 -27.15 -12.44 18.45
CA TYR A 128 -26.66 -12.71 19.81
C TYR A 128 -25.43 -13.63 19.80
N PHE A 129 -25.49 -14.77 19.10
CA PHE A 129 -24.35 -15.69 19.03
C PHE A 129 -23.13 -15.05 18.36
N ALA A 130 -23.35 -14.26 17.30
CA ALA A 130 -22.27 -13.56 16.60
C ALA A 130 -21.57 -12.54 17.52
N ASP A 131 -22.34 -11.73 18.25
CA ASP A 131 -21.79 -10.72 19.17
C ASP A 131 -21.09 -11.36 20.38
N MET A 132 -21.67 -12.43 20.92
CA MET A 132 -21.05 -13.23 21.97
C MET A 132 -19.70 -13.81 21.53
N LEU A 133 -19.66 -14.50 20.38
CA LEU A 133 -18.44 -15.11 19.86
C LEU A 133 -17.37 -14.05 19.54
N HIS A 134 -17.80 -12.91 19.00
CA HIS A 134 -16.91 -11.80 18.71
C HIS A 134 -16.33 -11.19 19.99
N THR A 135 -17.15 -10.97 21.01
CA THR A 135 -16.72 -10.46 22.32
C THR A 135 -15.81 -11.45 23.05
N ALA A 136 -16.13 -12.74 23.01
CA ALA A 136 -15.27 -13.78 23.58
C ALA A 136 -13.91 -13.83 22.88
N ALA A 137 -13.88 -13.71 21.55
CA ALA A 137 -12.64 -13.67 20.77
C ALA A 137 -11.79 -12.44 21.13
N LEU A 138 -12.39 -11.24 21.23
CA LEU A 138 -11.69 -10.01 21.62
C LEU A 138 -11.00 -10.10 22.98
N ASN A 139 -11.63 -10.80 23.93
CA ASN A 139 -11.13 -10.92 25.30
C ASN A 139 -10.07 -12.02 25.48
N SER A 140 -10.09 -13.05 24.64
CA SER A 140 -9.26 -14.25 24.84
C SER A 140 -8.14 -14.44 23.81
N ILE A 141 -8.28 -13.83 22.63
CA ILE A 141 -7.32 -14.00 21.52
C ILE A 141 -6.57 -12.69 21.29
N PRO A 142 -5.27 -12.63 21.57
CA PRO A 142 -4.51 -11.41 21.31
C PRO A 142 -4.39 -11.16 19.81
N ARG A 143 -4.51 -9.91 19.39
CA ARG A 143 -4.35 -9.49 17.99
C ARG A 143 -2.90 -9.09 17.73
N THR A 144 -2.46 -9.17 16.47
CA THR A 144 -1.18 -8.59 16.09
C THR A 144 -1.22 -7.07 16.28
N SER A 145 -0.29 -6.53 17.07
CA SER A 145 -0.09 -5.08 17.12
C SER A 145 0.36 -4.62 15.75
N GLY A 146 -0.32 -3.62 15.20
CA GLY A 146 0.13 -2.92 14.00
C GLY A 146 1.35 -2.05 14.31
N TYR A 147 2.42 -2.64 14.84
CA TYR A 147 3.66 -1.93 15.07
C TYR A 147 4.29 -1.64 13.72
N PHE A 148 4.23 -0.37 13.34
CA PHE A 148 4.90 0.15 12.17
C PHE A 148 6.23 0.76 12.65
N PRO A 149 7.37 0.44 12.01
CA PRO A 149 8.61 1.17 12.24
C PRO A 149 8.39 2.67 11.98
N LYS A 150 9.25 3.53 12.53
CA LYS A 150 9.12 4.99 12.41
C LYS A 150 8.81 5.38 10.97
N ARG A 151 7.75 6.17 10.79
CA ARG A 151 7.27 6.65 9.50
C ARG A 151 8.47 7.23 8.72
N PRO A 152 8.80 6.71 7.52
CA PRO A 152 9.70 7.41 6.61
C PRO A 152 9.11 8.79 6.38
N VAL A 153 9.91 9.82 6.63
CA VAL A 153 9.46 11.19 6.38
C VAL A 153 9.29 11.28 4.86
N PRO A 154 8.22 11.91 4.34
CA PRO A 154 8.00 11.92 2.91
C PRO A 154 9.26 12.39 2.16
N TRP A 155 9.61 11.70 1.06
CA TRP A 155 10.79 12.01 0.23
C TRP A 155 10.87 13.48 -0.22
N TRP A 156 9.74 14.19 -0.12
CA TRP A 156 9.65 15.64 -0.12
C TRP A 156 9.28 16.12 1.30
N SER A 157 10.17 16.84 1.96
CA SER A 157 9.83 17.64 3.14
C SER A 157 10.16 19.10 2.86
N PRO A 158 9.49 20.08 3.50
CA PRO A 158 9.88 21.48 3.39
C PRO A 158 11.38 21.68 3.66
N VAL A 159 11.93 20.89 4.59
CA VAL A 159 13.37 20.87 4.95
C VAL A 159 14.23 20.28 3.82
N CYS A 160 13.80 19.20 3.15
CA CYS A 160 14.50 18.67 1.98
C CYS A 160 14.48 19.67 0.81
N THR A 161 13.35 20.34 0.58
CA THR A 161 13.19 21.34 -0.47
C THR A 161 14.10 22.54 -0.25
N THR A 162 14.15 23.08 0.98
CA THR A 162 15.06 24.18 1.31
C THR A 162 16.52 23.77 1.18
N ALA A 163 16.90 22.59 1.68
CA ALA A 163 18.27 22.10 1.60
C ALA A 163 18.75 21.87 0.16
N VAL A 164 17.90 21.33 -0.72
CA VAL A 164 18.21 21.18 -2.15
C VAL A 164 18.30 22.54 -2.85
N ARG A 165 17.42 23.50 -2.50
CA ARG A 165 17.43 24.86 -3.04
C ARG A 165 18.71 25.60 -2.67
N GLU A 166 19.12 25.56 -1.41
CA GLU A 166 20.37 26.17 -0.93
C GLU A 166 21.60 25.59 -1.63
N LYS A 167 21.65 24.26 -1.78
CA LYS A 167 22.73 23.59 -2.53
C LYS A 167 22.79 24.08 -3.98
N ARG A 168 21.64 24.21 -4.65
CA ARG A 168 21.56 24.70 -6.04
C ARG A 168 21.97 26.17 -6.13
N ALA A 169 21.57 27.00 -5.17
CA ALA A 169 21.97 28.41 -5.11
C ALA A 169 23.49 28.55 -4.93
N ALA A 170 24.08 27.85 -3.96
CA ALA A 170 25.53 27.85 -3.73
C ALA A 170 26.31 27.36 -4.96
N PHE A 171 25.82 26.30 -5.62
CA PHE A 171 26.41 25.82 -6.87
C PHE A 171 26.31 26.85 -8.00
N SER A 172 25.18 27.56 -8.09
CA SER A 172 25.01 28.64 -9.07
C SER A 172 26.02 29.75 -8.84
N CYS A 173 26.20 30.23 -7.61
CA CYS A 173 27.20 31.25 -7.28
C CYS A 173 28.62 30.80 -7.65
N LEU A 174 29.01 29.59 -7.25
CA LEU A 174 30.32 29.00 -7.60
C LEU A 174 30.51 28.85 -9.11
N ARG A 175 29.44 28.53 -9.86
CA ARG A 175 29.49 28.36 -11.31
C ARG A 175 29.81 29.67 -12.03
N HIS A 176 29.28 30.78 -11.54
CA HIS A 176 29.49 32.11 -12.14
C HIS A 176 30.83 32.74 -11.69
N ASN A 177 31.27 32.47 -10.46
CA ASN A 177 32.53 32.98 -9.91
C ASN A 177 33.52 31.84 -9.68
N ARG A 178 34.04 31.28 -10.77
CA ARG A 178 34.99 30.15 -10.70
C ARG A 178 36.31 30.59 -10.06
N GLY A 179 36.79 29.82 -9.10
CA GLY A 179 38.08 30.04 -8.45
C GLY A 179 38.01 30.73 -7.08
N ASP A 180 36.83 31.17 -6.64
CA ASP A 180 36.65 31.73 -5.30
C ASP A 180 36.64 30.60 -4.23
N PRO A 181 37.63 30.54 -3.33
CA PRO A 181 37.72 29.50 -2.32
C PRO A 181 36.59 29.57 -1.28
N THR A 182 36.02 30.75 -1.02
CA THR A 182 34.92 30.91 -0.06
C THR A 182 33.63 30.29 -0.59
N LEU A 183 33.30 30.56 -1.86
CA LEU A 183 32.13 29.99 -2.53
C LEU A 183 32.25 28.47 -2.71
N LEU A 184 33.48 27.95 -2.87
CA LEU A 184 33.74 26.51 -2.93
C LEU A 184 33.42 25.83 -1.58
N GLU A 185 33.87 26.42 -0.48
CA GLU A 185 33.58 25.91 0.88
C GLU A 185 32.09 26.03 1.21
N ASP A 186 31.42 27.11 0.82
CA ASP A 186 29.99 27.26 1.01
C ASP A 186 29.18 26.21 0.22
N PHE A 187 29.57 25.91 -1.01
CA PHE A 187 28.98 24.82 -1.78
C PHE A 187 29.21 23.46 -1.12
N ARG A 188 30.43 23.18 -0.60
CA ARG A 188 30.73 21.94 0.12
C ARG A 188 29.86 21.78 1.37
N ARG A 189 29.72 22.85 2.16
CA ARG A 189 28.83 22.90 3.34
C ARG A 189 27.37 22.66 2.96
N ALA A 190 26.84 23.36 1.96
CA ALA A 190 25.46 23.20 1.50
C ALA A 190 25.20 21.79 0.94
N ARG A 191 26.17 21.20 0.24
CA ARG A 191 26.10 19.82 -0.26
C ARG A 191 26.11 18.79 0.88
N ALA A 192 26.92 19.00 1.91
CA ALA A 192 26.96 18.13 3.09
C ALA A 192 25.64 18.19 3.87
N ARG A 193 25.10 19.40 4.09
CA ARG A 193 23.78 19.60 4.71
C ARG A 193 22.67 18.89 3.94
N ALA A 194 22.59 19.08 2.63
CA ALA A 194 21.57 18.43 1.79
C ALA A 194 21.64 16.89 1.86
N ARG A 195 22.85 16.31 1.86
CA ARG A 195 23.04 14.85 2.01
C ARG A 195 22.58 14.34 3.37
N ARG A 196 22.85 15.10 4.44
CA ARG A 196 22.45 14.73 5.80
C ARG A 196 20.93 14.77 5.94
N VAL A 197 20.29 15.86 5.53
CA VAL A 197 18.83 16.02 5.58
C VAL A 197 18.11 14.93 4.78
N LEU A 198 18.61 14.58 3.58
CA LEU A 198 18.04 13.51 2.76
C LEU A 198 18.25 12.09 3.33
N LYS A 199 19.19 11.92 4.26
CA LYS A 199 19.43 10.63 4.95
C LYS A 199 18.63 10.51 6.25
N GLU A 200 18.36 11.65 6.89
CA GLU A 200 17.58 11.77 8.12
C GLU A 200 16.06 11.85 7.86
N ALA A 201 15.65 12.19 6.63
CA ALA A 201 14.26 12.13 6.15
C ALA A 201 13.91 10.71 5.67
#